data_AF-A0A699V3V7-F1
#
_entry.id   AF-A0A699V3V7-F1
#
_cell.length_a   1.000
_cell.length_b   1.000
_cell.length_c   1.000
_cell.angle_alpha   90.00
_cell.angle_beta   90.00
_cell.angle_gamma   90.00
#
_symmetry.space_group_name_H-M   'P 1'
#
loop_
_entity.id
_entity.type
_entity.pdbx_description
1 polymer ?
#
loop_
_entity_poly.entity_id
_entity_poly.type
_entity_poly.pdbx_seq_one_letter_code
_entity_poly.pdbx_strand_id
1 'polypeptide(L)' 'MSFGFPSDYDCDIHYHPGKANFVADTLSRKEREPPLRVRALVTTIGLDLPRQILNAQIEARKPKNIKKEDVGG' A
#
# COMPACT_ATOMS: atom_id res chain seq x y z
N MET A 1 2.47 -43.51 41.47
CA MET A 1 1.42 -43.50 40.42
C MET A 1 1.75 -42.40 39.44
N SER A 2 1.93 -42.74 38.17
CA SER A 2 2.31 -41.82 37.09
C SER A 2 1.14 -40.93 36.68
N PHE A 3 1.39 -39.63 36.51
CA PHE A 3 0.48 -38.70 35.84
C PHE A 3 0.45 -39.03 34.35
N GLY A 4 -0.68 -39.51 33.83
CA GLY A 4 -0.90 -39.71 32.41
C GLY A 4 -1.85 -38.64 31.88
N PHE A 5 -1.31 -37.63 31.19
CA PHE A 5 -2.14 -36.82 30.30
C PHE A 5 -2.43 -37.65 29.04
N PRO A 6 -3.70 -37.78 28.58
CA PRO A 6 -4.00 -38.50 27.35
C PRO A 6 -3.36 -37.77 26.17
N SER A 7 -2.33 -38.36 25.57
CA SER A 7 -1.72 -37.86 24.34
C SER A 7 -2.53 -38.33 23.13
N ASP A 8 -3.77 -37.84 23.00
CA ASP A 8 -4.67 -38.20 21.89
C ASP A 8 -4.71 -37.12 20.79
N TYR A 9 -3.59 -36.42 20.58
CA TYR A 9 -3.42 -35.53 19.43
C TYR A 9 -2.29 -36.02 18.52
N ASP A 10 -2.37 -37.29 18.12
CA ASP A 10 -1.66 -37.78 16.93
C ASP A 10 -2.47 -37.37 15.68
N CYS A 11 -2.67 -36.06 15.52
CA CYS A 11 -3.22 -35.50 14.28
C CYS A 11 -2.05 -35.42 13.30
N ASP A 12 -1.86 -36.50 12.55
CA ASP A 12 -0.90 -36.55 11.45
C ASP A 12 -1.42 -35.62 10.34
N ILE A 13 -1.08 -34.33 10.45
CA ILE A 13 -1.49 -33.31 9.48
C ILE A 13 -0.69 -33.60 8.21
N HIS A 14 -1.26 -34.40 7.30
CA HIS A 14 -0.69 -34.65 5.98
C HIS A 14 -0.69 -33.36 5.16
N TYR A 15 0.37 -32.57 5.28
CA TYR A 15 0.61 -31.39 4.47
C TYR A 15 0.82 -31.83 3.02
N HIS A 16 -0.13 -31.49 2.15
CA HIS A 16 -0.04 -31.74 0.71
C HIS A 16 0.44 -30.48 -0.02
N PRO A 17 1.76 -30.30 -0.24
CA PRO A 17 2.32 -29.07 -0.82
C PRO A 17 1.76 -28.75 -2.22
N GLY A 18 1.32 -29.76 -2.97
CA GLY A 18 0.72 -29.57 -4.30
C GLY A 18 -0.56 -28.73 -4.31
N LYS A 19 -1.36 -28.77 -3.23
CA LYS A 19 -2.57 -27.95 -3.12
C LYS A 19 -2.27 -26.52 -2.66
N ALA A 20 -1.30 -26.37 -1.75
CA ALA A 20 -0.85 -25.06 -1.28
C ALA A 20 -0.25 -24.21 -2.41
N ASN A 21 0.50 -24.85 -3.32
CA ASN A 21 1.12 -24.16 -4.45
C ASN A 21 0.10 -23.59 -5.44
N PHE A 22 -1.02 -24.29 -5.68
CA PHE A 22 -2.07 -23.75 -6.55
C PHE A 22 -2.74 -22.51 -5.94
N VAL A 23 -3.00 -22.53 -4.63
CA VAL A 23 -3.55 -21.39 -3.90
C VAL A 23 -2.55 -20.22 -3.89
N ALA A 24 -1.26 -20.49 -3.67
CA ALA A 24 -0.21 -19.48 -3.70
C ALA A 24 -0.04 -18.87 -5.11
N ASP A 25 -0.01 -19.68 -6.16
CA ASP A 25 0.12 -19.21 -7.54
C ASP A 25 -1.10 -18.40 -8.01
N THR A 26 -2.30 -18.83 -7.63
CA THR A 26 -3.54 -18.10 -7.96
C THR A 26 -3.64 -16.76 -7.23
N LEU A 27 -3.22 -16.70 -5.96
CA LEU A 27 -3.15 -15.44 -5.20
C LEU A 27 -2.04 -14.52 -5.72
N SER A 28 -0.85 -15.04 -6.00
CA SER A 28 0.30 -14.28 -6.52
C SER A 28 0.00 -13.60 -7.87
N ARG A 29 -0.73 -14.29 -8.76
CA ARG A 29 -1.17 -13.72 -10.04
C ARG A 29 -2.19 -12.59 -9.87
N LYS A 30 -2.99 -12.58 -8.80
CA LYS A 30 -3.91 -11.48 -8.48
C LYS A 30 -3.20 -10.29 -7.84
N GLU A 31 -2.14 -10.52 -7.07
CA GLU A 31 -1.36 -9.46 -6.42
C GLU A 31 -0.39 -8.75 -7.38
N ARG A 32 0.26 -9.50 -8.29
CA ARG A 32 1.39 -9.00 -9.10
C ARG A 32 1.00 -8.17 -10.32
N GLU A 33 -0.27 -8.21 -10.72
CA GLU A 33 -0.79 -7.42 -11.84
C GLU A 33 -1.58 -6.21 -11.28
N PRO A 34 -0.92 -5.11 -10.84
CA PRO A 34 -1.63 -3.86 -10.67
C PRO A 34 -2.32 -3.56 -11.99
N PRO A 35 -3.66 -3.35 -11.99
CA PRO A 35 -4.37 -3.03 -13.21
C PRO A 35 -3.65 -1.88 -13.91
N LEU A 36 -3.50 -1.94 -15.24
CA LEU A 36 -2.80 -0.90 -16.02
C LEU A 36 -3.27 0.53 -15.67
N ARG A 37 -4.54 0.66 -15.25
CA ARG A 37 -5.16 1.88 -14.71
C ARG A 37 -4.48 2.41 -13.44
N VAL A 38 -4.09 1.55 -12.51
CA VAL A 38 -3.38 1.93 -11.27
C VAL A 38 -1.97 2.41 -11.61
N ARG A 39 -1.26 1.72 -12.51
CA ARG A 39 0.08 2.18 -12.96
C ARG A 39 0.00 3.53 -13.66
N ALA A 40 -0.97 3.71 -14.55
CA ALA A 40 -1.21 5.00 -15.20
C ALA A 40 -1.54 6.09 -14.17
N LEU A 41 -2.42 5.80 -13.20
CA LEU A 41 -2.82 6.75 -12.17
C LEU A 41 -1.64 7.15 -11.27
N VAL A 42 -0.81 6.21 -10.85
CA VAL A 42 0.40 6.47 -10.06
C VAL A 42 1.38 7.35 -10.84
N THR A 43 1.59 7.09 -12.13
CA THR A 43 2.44 7.95 -12.98
C THR A 43 1.85 9.35 -13.13
N THR A 44 0.53 9.47 -13.32
CA THR A 44 -0.12 10.80 -13.41
C THR A 44 -0.05 11.56 -12.09
N ILE A 45 -0.32 10.93 -10.95
CA ILE A 45 -0.29 11.57 -9.63
C ILE A 45 1.16 11.92 -9.26
N GLY A 46 2.11 11.02 -9.49
CA GLY A 46 3.52 11.23 -9.15
C GLY A 46 4.19 12.35 -9.95
N LEU A 47 3.71 12.66 -11.16
CA LEU A 47 4.30 13.70 -12.01
C LEU A 47 3.51 15.02 -12.00
N ASP A 48 2.17 14.94 -12.04
CA ASP A 48 1.34 16.13 -12.18
C ASP A 48 1.12 16.84 -10.84
N LEU A 49 0.95 16.09 -9.75
CA LEU A 49 0.69 16.67 -8.43
C LEU A 49 1.86 17.54 -7.92
N PRO A 50 3.13 17.10 -7.98
CA PRO A 50 4.26 17.96 -7.56
C PRO A 50 4.38 19.22 -8.41
N ARG A 51 4.08 19.13 -9.71
CA ARG A 51 4.13 20.26 -10.63
C ARG A 51 3.05 21.29 -10.29
N GLN A 52 1.83 20.85 -9.99
CA GLN A 52 0.75 21.74 -9.55
C GLN A 52 1.08 22.42 -8.21
N ILE A 53 1.62 21.68 -7.24
CA ILE A 53 2.03 22.21 -5.94
C ILE A 53 3.12 23.28 -6.09
N LEU A 54 4.15 23.00 -6.89
CA LEU A 54 5.23 23.96 -7.14
C LEU A 54 4.71 25.26 -7.77
N ASN A 55 3.83 25.14 -8.76
CA ASN A 55 3.21 26.32 -9.39
C ASN A 55 2.38 27.13 -8.38
N ALA A 56 1.58 26.46 -7.54
CA ALA A 56 0.80 27.12 -6.50
C ALA A 56 1.69 27.83 -5.46
N GLN A 57 2.81 27.21 -5.06
CA GLN A 57 3.79 27.84 -4.17
C GLN A 57 4.45 29.07 -4.81
N ILE A 58 4.79 29.01 -6.11
CA ILE A 58 5.35 30.13 -6.86
C ILE A 58 4.34 31.29 -6.91
N GLU A 59 3.07 30.99 -7.23
CA GLU A 59 1.98 31.99 -7.23
C GLU A 59 1.78 32.60 -5.83
N ALA A 60 1.75 31.79 -4.77
CA ALA A 60 1.60 32.27 -3.40
C ALA A 60 2.78 33.15 -2.96
N ARG A 61 4.01 32.78 -3.33
CA ARG A 61 5.25 33.53 -3.03
C ARG A 61 5.39 34.81 -3.86
N LYS A 62 4.53 35.04 -4.88
CA LYS A 62 4.56 36.32 -5.62
C LYS A 62 4.34 37.48 -4.66
N PRO A 63 5.14 38.56 -4.77
CA PRO A 63 5.06 39.73 -3.88
C PRO A 63 3.72 40.49 -3.97
N LYS A 64 2.86 40.17 -4.95
CA LYS A 64 1.48 40.68 -5.03
C LYS A 64 0.58 40.13 -3.90
N ASN A 65 0.90 38.97 -3.33
CA ASN A 65 0.09 38.30 -2.30
C ASN A 65 0.61 38.53 -0.87
N ILE A 66 1.88 38.90 -0.70
CA ILE A 66 2.54 39.14 0.61
C ILE A 66 2.01 40.43 1.30
N LYS A 67 1.33 41.33 0.59
CA LYS A 67 0.87 42.63 1.13
C LYS A 67 -0.38 42.59 2.02
N LYS A 68 -0.80 41.43 2.55
CA LYS A 68 -2.02 41.29 3.37
C LYS A 68 -1.84 40.69 4.76
N GLU A 69 -0.61 40.38 5.18
CA GLU A 69 -0.30 40.01 6.57
C GLU A 69 0.82 40.90 7.09
N ASP A 70 0.49 42.18 7.23
CA ASP A 70 1.02 43.00 8.31
C ASP A 70 -0.17 43.77 8.86
N VAL A 71 -0.19 44.00 10.18
CA VAL A 71 -1.29 44.59 10.97
C VAL A 71 -2.38 43.61 11.44
N GLY A 72 -2.05 42.87 12.49
CA GLY A 72 -3.00 42.23 13.39
C GLY A 72 -2.27 41.74 14.64
N GLY A 73 -1.78 42.69 15.46
CA GLY A 73 -1.17 42.42 16.76
C GLY A 73 -2.17 41.95 17.81
#